data_AF-A0A3D9KIT9-F1
#
_entry.id   AF-A0A3D9KIT9-F1
#
_cell.length_a   1.000
_cell.length_b   1.000
_cell.length_c   1.000
_cell.angle_alpha   90.00
_cell.angle_beta   90.00
_cell.angle_gamma   90.00
#
_symmetry.space_group_name_H-M   'P 1'
#
loop_
_entity.id
_entity.type
_entity.pdbx_description
1 polymer ?
#
loop_
_entity_poly.entity_id
_entity_poly.type
_entity_poly.pdbx_seq_one_letter_code
_entity_poly.pdbx_strand_id
1 'polypeptide(L)'
;MYKKGHISLQYAAGRFGQHWKRQSGTGRSCVVGMTGGKVHTMAIKLINIGFGNIVSANRIISIVSPESAPIKRIIQEARDRHMLIDATYGRRTRAVIITDSDHVILSAVQPETVAHRLSTKDDEHDE
;
A
#
# COMPACT_ATOMS: atom_id res chain seq x y z
N MET A 1 -17.43 -20.12 53.39
CA MET A 1 -16.06 -19.75 53.82
C MET A 1 -15.08 -20.78 53.27
N TYR A 2 -14.64 -20.59 52.02
CA TYR A 2 -13.68 -21.49 51.37
C TYR A 2 -12.29 -20.83 51.36
N LYS A 3 -11.33 -21.60 51.88
CA LYS A 3 -9.95 -21.20 52.16
C LYS A 3 -9.11 -21.10 50.87
N LYS A 4 -8.19 -20.13 50.90
CA LYS A 4 -7.18 -19.76 49.91
C LYS A 4 -6.45 -20.97 49.30
N GLY A 5 -6.57 -21.15 47.99
CA GLY A 5 -5.69 -21.99 47.18
C GLY A 5 -4.46 -21.19 46.76
N HIS A 6 -3.27 -21.67 47.12
CA HIS A 6 -2.00 -21.22 46.57
C HIS A 6 -1.89 -21.69 45.12
N ILE A 7 -1.85 -20.76 44.17
CA ILE A 7 -1.44 -21.04 42.79
C ILE A 7 0.05 -20.69 42.70
N SER A 8 0.88 -21.72 42.57
CA SER A 8 2.29 -21.61 42.23
C SER A 8 2.43 -21.21 40.77
N LEU A 9 2.93 -20.00 40.49
CA LEU A 9 3.41 -19.62 39.17
C LEU A 9 4.64 -20.45 38.80
N GLN A 10 4.52 -21.32 37.79
CA GLN A 10 5.66 -21.81 37.04
C GLN A 10 5.87 -20.90 35.83
N TYR A 11 6.87 -20.02 35.93
CA TYR A 11 7.43 -19.30 34.80
C TYR A 11 8.21 -20.30 33.93
N ALA A 12 7.67 -20.66 32.77
CA ALA A 12 8.40 -21.39 31.74
C ALA A 12 9.33 -20.42 30.99
N ALA A 13 10.59 -20.38 31.39
CA ALA A 13 11.66 -19.74 30.63
C ALA A 13 11.97 -20.57 29.37
N GLY A 14 11.55 -20.09 28.20
CA GLY A 14 11.71 -20.76 26.92
C GLY A 14 12.28 -19.85 25.84
N ARG A 15 13.58 -19.55 25.94
CA ARG A 15 14.51 -19.46 24.80
C ARG A 15 14.04 -18.66 23.57
N PHE A 16 13.97 -17.33 23.67
CA PHE A 16 14.05 -16.45 22.51
C PHE A 16 15.18 -15.44 22.73
N GLY A 17 16.36 -15.81 22.24
CA GLY A 17 17.47 -14.88 22.08
C GLY A 17 17.10 -13.85 21.02
N GLN A 18 16.41 -12.80 21.42
CA GLN A 18 16.17 -11.65 20.56
C GLN A 18 17.43 -10.78 20.54
N HIS A 19 18.39 -11.16 19.72
CA HIS A 19 19.45 -10.26 19.31
C HIS A 19 18.88 -9.31 18.25
N TRP A 20 18.28 -8.20 18.70
CA TRP A 20 17.83 -7.12 17.84
C TRP A 20 19.06 -6.39 17.27
N LYS A 21 19.57 -6.86 16.14
CA LYS A 21 20.58 -6.10 15.39
C LYS A 21 19.87 -4.97 14.65
N ARG A 22 19.78 -3.82 15.32
CA ARG A 22 19.32 -2.55 14.75
C ARG A 22 20.30 -2.13 13.66
N GLN A 23 20.00 -2.45 12.40
CA GLN A 23 20.70 -1.86 11.26
C GLN A 23 20.20 -0.43 11.08
N SER A 24 20.98 0.52 11.60
CA SER A 24 20.86 1.94 11.29
C SER A 24 21.36 2.18 9.87
N GLY A 25 20.44 2.44 8.95
CA GLY A 25 20.75 2.87 7.59
C GLY A 25 19.47 3.12 6.82
N THR A 26 19.05 4.38 6.77
CA THR A 26 18.03 4.95 5.86
C THR A 26 16.61 4.34 5.90
N GLY A 27 15.82 4.81 6.88
CA GLY A 27 14.42 5.22 6.66
C GLY A 27 13.37 4.18 6.26
N ARG A 28 13.61 2.86 6.39
CA ARG A 28 12.59 1.83 6.16
C ARG A 28 12.36 1.02 7.43
N SER A 29 11.35 1.41 8.21
CA SER A 29 10.84 0.60 9.32
C SER A 29 10.06 -0.60 8.76
N CYS A 30 10.70 -1.75 8.64
CA CYS A 30 10.08 -3.03 8.28
C CYS A 30 9.63 -3.75 9.56
N VAL A 31 8.34 -4.10 9.65
CA VAL A 31 7.84 -5.06 10.63
C VAL A 31 8.08 -6.46 10.06
N VAL A 32 8.89 -7.26 10.75
CA VAL A 32 9.31 -8.59 10.27
C VAL A 32 8.39 -9.66 10.85
N GLY A 33 7.51 -10.22 10.01
CA GLY A 33 6.82 -11.47 10.31
C GLY A 33 7.63 -12.65 9.79
N MET A 34 8.09 -13.54 10.67
CA MET A 34 8.85 -14.73 10.30
C MET A 34 7.91 -15.95 10.20
N THR A 35 7.56 -16.36 8.99
CA THR A 35 6.96 -17.68 8.72
C THR A 35 7.80 -18.40 7.65
N GLY A 36 8.26 -19.62 7.96
CA GLY A 36 8.96 -20.46 6.97
C GLY A 36 10.37 -20.03 6.53
N GLY A 37 11.07 -19.18 7.29
CA GLY A 37 12.48 -18.82 7.01
C GLY A 37 12.70 -17.87 5.83
N LYS A 38 11.64 -17.38 5.17
CA LYS A 38 11.72 -16.33 4.14
C LYS A 38 11.20 -15.01 4.71
N VAL A 39 12.08 -14.00 4.75
CA VAL A 39 11.70 -12.62 5.06
C VAL A 39 10.89 -12.08 3.89
N HIS A 40 9.58 -11.94 4.06
CA HIS A 40 8.75 -11.21 3.10
C HIS A 40 8.93 -9.73 3.38
N THR A 41 9.87 -9.10 2.67
CA THR A 41 9.97 -7.64 2.68
C THR A 41 8.80 -7.10 1.87
N MET A 42 7.76 -6.60 2.53
CA MET A 42 6.71 -5.82 1.85
C MET A 42 7.31 -4.48 1.43
N ALA A 43 8.05 -4.49 0.32
CA ALA A 43 8.60 -3.29 -0.27
C ALA A 43 7.45 -2.42 -0.80
N ILE A 44 7.41 -1.15 -0.36
CA ILE A 44 6.45 -0.18 -0.88
C ILE A 44 6.90 0.18 -2.30
N LYS A 45 6.17 -0.32 -3.30
CA LYS A 45 6.40 -0.01 -4.72
C LYS A 45 5.71 1.31 -5.04
N LEU A 46 6.49 2.28 -5.52
CA LEU A 46 6.00 3.62 -5.88
C LEU A 46 5.97 3.79 -7.40
N ILE A 47 4.90 4.40 -7.91
CA ILE A 47 4.66 4.56 -9.35
C ILE A 47 4.29 5.99 -9.68
N ASN A 48 4.91 6.49 -10.76
CA ASN A 48 4.63 7.81 -11.29
C ASN A 48 3.36 7.80 -12.13
N ILE A 49 2.36 8.55 -11.67
CA ILE A 49 1.05 8.70 -12.28
C ILE A 49 0.93 10.00 -13.10
N GLY A 50 2.04 10.70 -13.34
CA GLY A 50 2.12 11.91 -14.17
C GLY A 50 2.52 13.17 -13.41
N PHE A 51 3.21 14.10 -14.08
CA PHE A 51 3.54 15.44 -13.55
C PHE A 51 4.27 15.48 -12.20
N GLY A 52 5.05 14.43 -11.90
CA GLY A 52 5.74 14.32 -10.61
C GLY A 52 4.88 13.73 -9.48
N ASN A 53 3.62 13.37 -9.75
CA ASN A 53 2.77 12.67 -8.80
C ASN A 53 3.14 11.19 -8.74
N ILE A 54 3.25 10.68 -7.52
CA ILE A 54 3.68 9.31 -7.23
C ILE A 54 2.67 8.67 -6.27
N VAL A 55 2.27 7.43 -6.56
CA VAL A 55 1.32 6.65 -5.76
C VAL A 55 1.91 5.28 -5.42
N SER A 56 1.52 4.73 -4.26
CA SER A 56 1.87 3.36 -3.88
C SER A 56 1.13 2.35 -4.75
N ALA A 57 1.86 1.60 -5.57
CA ALA A 57 1.32 0.55 -6.44
C ALA A 57 0.51 -0.47 -5.64
N ASN A 58 0.99 -0.85 -4.45
CA ASN A 58 0.38 -1.87 -3.60
C ASN A 58 -1.04 -1.50 -3.12
N ARG A 59 -1.46 -0.23 -3.26
CA ARG A 59 -2.77 0.26 -2.84
C ARG A 59 -3.72 0.53 -4.00
N ILE A 60 -3.26 0.37 -5.24
CA ILE A 60 -4.08 0.59 -6.42
C ILE A 60 -4.95 -0.66 -6.61
N ILE A 61 -6.27 -0.48 -6.58
CA ILE A 61 -7.23 -1.54 -6.91
C ILE A 61 -7.43 -1.60 -8.42
N SER A 62 -7.63 -0.44 -9.05
CA SER A 62 -7.92 -0.38 -10.48
C SER A 62 -7.55 0.96 -11.09
N ILE A 63 -7.28 0.93 -12.40
CA ILE A 63 -7.05 2.11 -13.24
C ILE A 63 -8.08 2.04 -14.36
N VAL A 64 -8.89 3.09 -14.49
CA VAL A 64 -10.02 3.15 -15.43
C VAL A 64 -10.04 4.47 -16.18
N SER A 65 -10.65 4.46 -17.37
CA SER A 65 -10.84 5.67 -18.17
C SER A 65 -12.07 6.46 -17.70
N PRO A 66 -12.04 7.80 -17.69
CA PRO A 66 -13.13 8.67 -17.21
C PRO A 66 -14.32 8.78 -18.18
N GLU A 67 -14.36 8.00 -19.27
CA GLU A 67 -15.31 8.18 -20.36
C GLU A 67 -16.73 7.72 -20.02
N SER A 68 -16.86 6.71 -19.17
CA SER A 68 -18.14 6.07 -18.86
C SER A 68 -18.92 6.80 -17.75
N ALA A 69 -20.26 6.77 -17.86
CA ALA A 69 -21.15 7.42 -16.89
C ALA A 69 -20.99 6.92 -15.43
N PRO A 70 -20.82 5.60 -15.16
CA PRO A 70 -20.60 5.10 -13.80
C PRO A 70 -19.32 5.66 -13.17
N ILE A 71 -18.24 5.79 -13.95
CA ILE A 71 -16.97 6.33 -13.45
C ILE A 71 -17.09 7.81 -13.12
N LYS A 72 -17.80 8.59 -13.94
CA LYS A 72 -18.10 9.99 -13.61
C LYS A 72 -18.88 10.14 -12.30
N ARG A 73 -19.80 9.20 -12.00
CA ARG A 73 -20.52 9.16 -10.72
C ARG A 73 -19.56 8.88 -9.55
N ILE A 74 -18.65 7.93 -9.69
CA ILE A 74 -17.65 7.61 -8.66
C ILE A 74 -16.74 8.83 -8.39
N ILE A 75 -16.30 9.53 -9.44
CA ILE A 75 -15.50 10.76 -9.28
C ILE A 75 -16.27 11.83 -8.51
N GLN A 76 -17.55 12.01 -8.83
CA GLN A 76 -18.40 12.99 -8.15
C GLN A 76 -18.62 12.60 -6.69
N GLU A 77 -18.91 11.34 -6.41
CA GLU A 77 -19.08 10.83 -5.04
C GLU A 77 -17.81 11.02 -4.21
N ALA A 78 -16.64 10.73 -4.80
CA ALA A 78 -15.35 10.97 -4.15
C ALA A 78 -15.10 12.46 -3.89
N ARG A 79 -15.55 13.34 -4.78
CA ARG A 79 -15.49 14.80 -4.57
C ARG A 79 -16.34 15.19 -3.37
N ASP A 80 -17.57 14.71 -3.31
CA ASP A 80 -18.52 15.05 -2.25
C ASP A 80 -18.05 14.50 -0.88
N ARG A 81 -17.42 13.32 -0.89
CA ARG A 81 -16.80 12.69 0.29
C ARG A 81 -15.42 13.24 0.67
N HIS A 82 -14.89 14.24 -0.06
CA HIS A 82 -13.54 14.79 0.13
C HIS A 82 -12.41 13.75 -0.01
N MET A 83 -12.64 12.69 -0.79
CA MET A 83 -11.70 11.59 -1.10
C MET A 83 -11.07 11.73 -2.50
N LEU A 84 -11.43 12.78 -3.24
CA LEU A 84 -10.90 13.05 -4.58
C LEU A 84 -9.54 13.74 -4.50
N ILE A 85 -8.53 13.16 -5.11
CA ILE A 85 -7.20 13.74 -5.29
C ILE A 85 -7.02 14.13 -6.76
N ASP A 86 -6.88 15.42 -7.04
CA ASP A 86 -6.62 15.90 -8.39
C ASP A 86 -5.12 15.97 -8.69
N ALA A 87 -4.64 15.01 -9.48
CA ALA A 87 -3.26 14.92 -9.96
C ALA A 87 -3.14 15.29 -11.47
N THR A 88 -4.14 15.97 -12.04
CA THR A 88 -4.18 16.36 -13.45
C THR A 88 -3.51 17.70 -13.74
N TYR A 89 -3.23 18.52 -12.72
CA TYR A 89 -2.67 19.87 -12.84
C TYR A 89 -3.46 20.76 -13.83
N GLY A 90 -4.79 20.70 -13.80
CA GLY A 90 -5.66 21.49 -14.67
C GLY A 90 -5.74 21.01 -16.12
N ARG A 91 -5.19 19.83 -16.42
CA ARG A 91 -5.30 19.19 -17.74
C ARG A 91 -6.52 18.27 -17.79
N ARG A 92 -6.86 17.80 -18.99
CA ARG A 92 -7.91 16.80 -19.15
C ARG A 92 -7.53 15.52 -18.41
N THR A 93 -8.44 15.03 -17.57
CA THR A 93 -8.35 13.71 -16.96
C THR A 93 -8.34 12.65 -18.06
N ARG A 94 -7.31 11.79 -18.05
CA ARG A 94 -7.18 10.65 -18.97
C ARG A 94 -7.33 9.32 -18.26
N ALA A 95 -6.97 9.27 -16.98
CA ALA A 95 -7.12 8.09 -16.14
C ALA A 95 -7.67 8.46 -14.77
N VAL A 96 -8.35 7.49 -14.17
CA VAL A 96 -8.90 7.53 -12.82
C VAL A 96 -8.35 6.31 -12.09
N ILE A 97 -7.70 6.54 -10.98
CA ILE A 97 -7.06 5.50 -10.18
C ILE A 97 -7.88 5.33 -8.91
N ILE A 98 -8.32 4.11 -8.64
CA ILE A 98 -9.09 3.76 -7.45
C ILE A 98 -8.16 3.02 -6.49
N THR A 99 -8.16 3.45 -5.23
CA THR A 99 -7.33 2.87 -4.18
C THR A 99 -8.14 2.09 -3.16
N ASP A 100 -7.46 1.26 -2.37
CA ASP A 100 -7.99 0.50 -1.23
C ASP A 100 -8.64 1.32 -0.12
N SER A 101 -8.32 2.61 -0.06
CA SER A 101 -8.77 3.54 0.96
C SER A 101 -9.91 4.44 0.47
N ASP A 102 -10.63 4.02 -0.57
CA ASP A 102 -11.67 4.79 -1.26
C ASP A 102 -11.19 6.12 -1.88
N HIS A 103 -9.88 6.41 -1.87
CA HIS A 103 -9.37 7.59 -2.56
C HIS A 103 -9.43 7.37 -4.06
N VAL A 104 -9.92 8.39 -4.76
CA VAL A 104 -9.99 8.44 -6.21
C VAL A 104 -9.00 9.48 -6.69
N ILE A 105 -8.03 9.06 -7.49
CA ILE A 105 -6.94 9.93 -7.97
C ILE A 105 -7.13 10.18 -9.46
N LEU A 106 -7.22 11.44 -9.85
CA LEU A 106 -7.34 11.83 -11.26
C LEU A 106 -5.94 12.02 -11.85
N SER A 107 -5.68 11.40 -13.00
CA SER A 107 -4.41 11.53 -13.70
C SER A 107 -4.61 12.04 -15.13
N ALA A 108 -3.70 12.91 -15.55
CA ALA A 108 -3.60 13.40 -16.92
C ALA A 108 -2.70 12.52 -17.81
N VAL A 109 -2.27 11.35 -17.31
CA VAL A 109 -1.54 10.32 -18.07
C VAL A 109 -2.52 9.24 -18.52
N GLN A 110 -2.23 8.65 -19.68
CA GLN A 110 -3.01 7.55 -20.23
C GLN A 110 -2.95 6.31 -19.32
N PRO A 111 -4.08 5.61 -19.10
CA PRO A 111 -4.12 4.45 -18.22
C PRO A 111 -3.14 3.35 -18.68
N GLU A 112 -2.92 3.20 -19.99
CA GLU A 112 -1.98 2.23 -20.56
C GLU A 112 -0.54 2.52 -20.15
N THR A 113 -0.15 3.80 -20.09
CA THR A 113 1.19 4.21 -19.66
C THR A 113 1.42 3.95 -18.19
N VAL A 114 0.38 4.07 -17.35
CA VAL A 114 0.47 3.76 -15.92
C VAL A 114 0.54 2.25 -15.71
N ALA A 115 -0.26 1.48 -16.45
CA ALA A 115 -0.25 0.01 -16.42
C ALA A 115 1.10 -0.58 -16.86
N HIS A 116 1.73 -0.06 -17.92
CA HIS A 116 3.04 -0.52 -18.36
C HIS A 116 4.13 -0.29 -17.29
N ARG A 117 4.02 0.78 -16.49
CA ARG A 117 4.94 1.05 -15.38
C ARG A 117 4.68 0.20 -14.13
N LEU A 118 3.46 -0.33 -14.00
CA LEU A 118 3.10 -1.33 -12.98
C LEU A 118 3.76 -2.67 -13.31
N SER A 119 3.63 -3.15 -14.55
CA SER A 119 4.06 -4.48 -14.97
C SER A 119 5.58 -4.65 -15.08
N THR A 120 6.32 -3.62 -15.52
CA THR A 120 7.78 -3.70 -15.77
C THR A 120 8.68 -3.84 -14.54
N LYS A 121 8.12 -3.97 -13.34
CA LYS A 121 8.90 -3.99 -12.08
C LYS A 121 8.67 -5.23 -11.21
N ASP A 122 7.99 -6.24 -11.74
CA ASP A 122 7.81 -7.51 -11.03
C ASP A 122 8.85 -8.58 -11.44
N ASP A 123 9.77 -8.26 -12.36
CA ASP A 123 10.75 -9.22 -12.93
C ASP A 123 12.17 -9.15 -12.32
N GLU A 124 12.45 -8.36 -11.27
CA GLU A 124 13.82 -8.15 -10.77
C GLU A 124 14.14 -8.77 -9.39
N HIS A 125 13.50 -9.87 -8.98
CA HIS A 125 13.81 -10.46 -7.65
C HIS A 125 13.79 -11.99 -7.59
N ASP A 126 14.33 -12.67 -8.61
CA ASP A 126 14.63 -14.12 -8.57
C ASP A 126 16.02 -14.43 -9.19
N GLU A 127 17.10 -13.82 -8.65
CA GLU A 127 18.46 -14.43 -8.63
C GLU A 127 19.17 -14.16 -7.30
#